data_AF-A0A2J0YSE3-F1
#
_entry.id   AF-A0A2J0YSE3-F1
#
_cell.length_a   1.000
_cell.length_b   1.000
_cell.length_c   1.000
_cell.angle_alpha   90.00
_cell.angle_beta   90.00
_cell.angle_gamma   90.00
#
_symmetry.space_group_name_H-M   'P 1'
#
loop_
_entity.id
_entity.type
_entity.pdbx_description
1 polymer ?
#
loop_
_entity_poly.entity_id
_entity_poly.type
_entity_poly.pdbx_seq_one_letter_code
_entity_poly.pdbx_strand_id
1 'polypeptide(L)'
;MSKIAKMANVSPATIYIYFENKQDLINQLYLELKISYTKQAFKDYSENMPVKKAFEFIWYNIADYKLKQVEEAWFLSQCDNTTMIDEVSVQEGLKHLQPLLDLWERGQKEGIIKDVSPYILYAYA
;
A
#
# COMPACT_ATOMS: atom_id res chain seq x y z
N MET A 1 -23.21 4.30 -2.08
CA MET A 1 -23.82 2.99 -1.80
C MET A 1 -24.69 2.49 -2.95
N SER A 2 -25.79 3.17 -3.35
CA SER A 2 -26.68 2.67 -4.43
C SER A 2 -25.99 2.32 -5.77
N LYS A 3 -25.08 3.16 -6.28
CA LYS A 3 -24.31 2.84 -7.51
C LYS A 3 -23.44 1.59 -7.35
N ILE A 4 -22.79 1.42 -6.20
CA ILE A 4 -21.95 0.26 -5.87
C ILE A 4 -22.82 -1.00 -5.81
N ALA A 5 -23.98 -0.93 -5.13
CA ALA A 5 -24.92 -2.06 -5.03
C ALA A 5 -25.40 -2.51 -6.41
N LYS A 6 -25.75 -1.56 -7.27
CA LYS A 6 -26.15 -1.85 -8.65
C LYS A 6 -25.04 -2.54 -9.45
N MET A 7 -23.81 -2.05 -9.35
CA MET A 7 -22.66 -2.66 -10.05
C MET A 7 -22.31 -4.04 -9.50
N ALA A 8 -22.41 -4.24 -8.19
CA ALA A 8 -22.16 -5.52 -7.52
C ALA A 8 -23.34 -6.51 -7.63
N ASN A 9 -24.43 -6.13 -8.30
CA ASN A 9 -25.64 -6.93 -8.46
C ASN A 9 -26.24 -7.42 -7.12
N VAL A 10 -26.24 -6.54 -6.11
CA VAL A 10 -26.83 -6.79 -4.78
C VAL A 10 -27.82 -5.68 -4.41
N SER A 11 -28.67 -5.96 -3.42
CA SER A 11 -29.55 -4.92 -2.87
C SER A 11 -28.72 -3.86 -2.11
N PRO A 12 -29.14 -2.58 -2.07
CA PRO A 12 -28.48 -1.59 -1.23
C PRO A 12 -28.42 -2.00 0.25
N ALA A 13 -29.46 -2.69 0.75
CA ALA A 13 -29.50 -3.20 2.12
C ALA A 13 -28.38 -4.23 2.38
N THR A 14 -28.05 -5.07 1.39
CA THR A 14 -26.95 -6.03 1.49
C THR A 14 -25.62 -5.35 1.75
N ILE A 15 -25.32 -4.22 1.09
CA ILE A 15 -24.07 -3.49 1.34
C ILE A 15 -24.00 -2.98 2.80
N TYR A 16 -25.10 -2.48 3.34
CA TYR A 16 -25.14 -1.96 4.71
C TYR A 16 -25.02 -3.04 5.79
N ILE A 17 -25.10 -4.33 5.44
CA ILE A 17 -24.77 -5.43 6.36
C ILE A 17 -23.25 -5.52 6.58
N TYR A 18 -22.45 -5.18 5.57
CA TYR A 18 -20.99 -5.31 5.61
C TYR A 18 -20.30 -3.99 5.95
N PHE A 19 -20.91 -2.86 5.62
CA PHE A 19 -20.30 -1.55 5.77
C PHE A 19 -21.26 -0.58 6.44
N GLU A 20 -20.83 0.06 7.52
CA GLU A 20 -21.67 1.00 8.27
C GLU A 20 -22.10 2.18 7.40
N ASN A 21 -21.17 2.66 6.57
CA ASN A 21 -21.37 3.79 5.67
C ASN A 21 -20.34 3.75 4.52
N LYS A 22 -20.38 4.77 3.66
CA LYS A 22 -19.46 4.85 2.50
C LYS A 22 -17.99 5.01 2.93
N GLN A 23 -17.73 5.74 4.01
CA GLN A 23 -16.36 5.97 4.49
C GLN A 23 -15.74 4.66 4.98
N ASP A 24 -16.48 3.90 5.79
CA ASP A 24 -16.10 2.57 6.27
C ASP A 24 -15.76 1.61 5.11
N LEU A 25 -16.63 1.54 4.09
CA LEU A 25 -16.36 0.75 2.88
C LEU A 25 -15.03 1.11 2.21
N ILE A 26 -14.76 2.41 2.03
CA ILE A 26 -13.57 2.88 1.35
C ILE A 26 -12.31 2.62 2.18
N ASN A 27 -12.38 2.84 3.50
CA ASN A 27 -11.27 2.57 4.42
C ASN A 27 -10.93 1.08 4.45
N GLN A 28 -11.93 0.19 4.55
CA GLN A 28 -11.70 -1.25 4.53
C GLN A 28 -11.07 -1.71 3.21
N LEU A 29 -11.58 -1.20 2.07
CA LEU A 29 -10.99 -1.49 0.76
C LEU A 29 -9.54 -1.01 0.67
N TYR A 30 -9.22 0.18 1.19
CA TYR A 30 -7.86 0.69 1.24
C TYR A 30 -6.93 -0.23 2.03
N LEU A 31 -7.35 -0.69 3.21
CA LEU A 31 -6.56 -1.60 4.04
C LEU A 31 -6.32 -2.94 3.34
N GLU A 32 -7.37 -3.54 2.77
CA GLU A 32 -7.28 -4.80 2.03
C GLU A 32 -6.30 -4.68 0.86
N LEU A 33 -6.40 -3.60 0.08
CA LEU A 33 -5.51 -3.36 -1.05
C LEU A 33 -4.08 -3.03 -0.62
N LYS A 34 -3.86 -2.29 0.47
CA LYS A 34 -2.50 -2.06 1.01
C LYS A 34 -1.86 -3.37 1.49
N ILE A 35 -2.62 -4.29 2.09
CA ILE A 35 -2.13 -5.61 2.49
C ILE A 35 -1.74 -6.43 1.24
N SER A 36 -2.62 -6.47 0.22
CA SER A 36 -2.33 -7.15 -1.05
C SER A 36 -1.07 -6.58 -1.73
N TYR A 37 -1.01 -5.25 -1.84
CA TYR A 37 0.10 -4.51 -2.41
C TYR A 37 1.43 -4.80 -1.71
N THR A 38 1.49 -4.67 -0.38
CA THR A 38 2.72 -4.89 0.38
C THR A 38 3.17 -6.35 0.34
N LYS A 39 2.23 -7.30 0.40
CA LYS A 39 2.53 -8.72 0.21
C LYS A 39 3.19 -9.00 -1.14
N GLN A 40 2.73 -8.35 -2.21
CA GLN A 40 3.34 -8.50 -3.53
C GLN A 40 4.67 -7.75 -3.62
N ALA A 41 4.77 -6.53 -3.08
CA ALA A 41 5.99 -5.72 -3.08
C ALA A 41 7.16 -6.44 -2.38
N PHE A 42 6.89 -7.09 -1.25
CA PHE A 42 7.89 -7.83 -0.47
C PHE A 42 7.90 -9.33 -0.76
N LYS A 43 7.22 -9.79 -1.83
CA LYS A 43 7.23 -11.20 -2.22
C LYS A 43 8.66 -11.64 -2.48
N ASP A 44 9.11 -12.70 -1.80
CA ASP A 44 10.46 -13.29 -1.87
C ASP A 44 11.60 -12.36 -1.37
N TYR A 45 11.28 -11.22 -0.72
CA TYR A 45 12.27 -10.39 -0.04
C TYR A 45 12.87 -11.13 1.16
N SER A 46 14.17 -10.94 1.38
CA SER A 46 14.87 -11.43 2.57
C SER A 46 15.83 -10.37 3.09
N GLU A 47 15.86 -10.19 4.40
CA GLU A 47 16.75 -9.25 5.10
C GLU A 47 18.24 -9.52 4.84
N ASN A 48 18.58 -10.77 4.50
CA ASN A 48 19.95 -11.19 4.20
C ASN A 48 20.44 -10.76 2.81
N MET A 49 19.57 -10.21 1.95
CA MET A 49 19.97 -9.73 0.64
C MET A 49 20.83 -8.46 0.76
N PRO A 50 21.83 -8.24 -0.13
CA PRO A 50 22.52 -6.96 -0.22
C PRO A 50 21.53 -5.80 -0.47
N VAL A 51 21.69 -4.66 0.22
CA VAL A 51 20.71 -3.55 0.22
C VAL A 51 20.30 -3.14 -1.20
N LYS A 52 21.27 -2.95 -2.10
CA LYS A 52 21.00 -2.55 -3.49
C LYS A 52 20.15 -3.58 -4.24
N LYS A 53 20.43 -4.88 -4.04
CA LYS A 53 19.66 -5.96 -4.68
C LYS A 53 18.25 -6.06 -4.08
N ALA A 54 18.12 -5.94 -2.77
CA ALA A 54 16.82 -5.91 -2.11
C ALA A 54 15.95 -4.76 -2.61
N PHE A 55 16.52 -3.56 -2.74
CA PHE A 55 15.80 -2.39 -3.25
C PHE A 55 15.34 -2.60 -4.70
N GLU A 56 16.24 -3.04 -5.58
CA GLU A 56 15.91 -3.36 -6.98
C GLU A 56 14.80 -4.41 -7.07
N PHE A 57 14.86 -5.44 -6.23
CA PHE A 57 13.88 -6.52 -6.20
C PHE A 57 12.49 -6.05 -5.76
N ILE A 58 12.41 -5.27 -4.67
CA ILE A 58 11.16 -4.65 -4.21
C ILE A 58 10.60 -3.73 -5.29
N TRP A 59 11.46 -2.96 -5.97
CA TRP A 59 11.05 -2.05 -7.03
C TRP A 59 10.40 -2.78 -8.22
N TYR A 60 11.01 -3.88 -8.68
CA TYR A 60 10.41 -4.69 -9.74
C TYR A 60 9.09 -5.32 -9.32
N ASN A 61 8.96 -5.78 -8.07
CA ASN A 61 7.70 -6.32 -7.56
C ASN A 61 6.59 -5.26 -7.50
N ILE A 62 6.92 -4.03 -7.10
CA ILE A 62 5.99 -2.89 -7.11
C ILE A 62 5.57 -2.58 -8.54
N ALA A 63 6.51 -2.52 -9.48
CA ALA A 63 6.22 -2.29 -10.89
C ALA A 63 5.30 -3.40 -11.46
N ASP A 64 5.60 -4.66 -11.16
CA ASP A 64 4.80 -5.81 -11.59
C ASP A 64 3.37 -5.74 -11.05
N TYR A 65 3.20 -5.40 -9.76
CA TYR A 65 1.88 -5.18 -9.17
C TYR A 65 1.13 -4.06 -9.88
N LYS A 66 1.76 -2.89 -10.09
CA LYS A 66 1.11 -1.74 -10.75
C LYS A 66 0.74 -2.02 -12.21
N LEU A 67 1.49 -2.88 -12.90
CA LEU A 67 1.22 -3.28 -14.28
C LEU A 67 0.13 -4.36 -14.40
N LYS A 68 0.03 -5.27 -13.42
CA LYS A 68 -0.94 -6.37 -13.43
C LYS A 68 -2.27 -6.00 -12.78
N GLN A 69 -2.24 -5.27 -11.68
CA GLN A 69 -3.40 -4.88 -10.87
C GLN A 69 -3.70 -3.38 -11.04
N VAL A 70 -3.97 -2.97 -12.28
CA VAL A 70 -4.10 -1.55 -12.66
C VAL A 70 -5.21 -0.83 -11.88
N GLU A 71 -6.36 -1.48 -11.67
CA GLU A 71 -7.48 -0.86 -10.94
C GLU A 71 -7.16 -0.66 -9.46
N GLU A 72 -6.56 -1.66 -8.81
CA GLU A 72 -6.13 -1.57 -7.42
C GLU A 72 -5.04 -0.51 -7.24
N ALA A 73 -4.05 -0.51 -8.13
CA ALA A 73 -2.96 0.46 -8.13
C ALA A 73 -3.47 1.90 -8.32
N TRP A 74 -4.46 2.08 -9.21
CA TRP A 74 -5.08 3.39 -9.43
C TRP A 74 -5.88 3.85 -8.22
N PHE A 75 -6.64 2.95 -7.59
CA PHE A 75 -7.34 3.27 -6.34
C PHE A 75 -6.37 3.68 -5.23
N LEU A 76 -5.30 2.91 -5.00
CA LEU A 76 -4.28 3.25 -4.00
C LEU A 76 -3.61 4.59 -4.30
N SER A 77 -3.34 4.90 -5.57
CA SER A 77 -2.79 6.21 -5.96
C SER A 77 -3.75 7.36 -5.64
N GLN A 78 -5.06 7.18 -5.80
CA GLN A 78 -6.05 8.18 -5.42
C GLN A 78 -6.08 8.36 -3.90
N CYS A 79 -5.99 7.27 -3.13
CA CYS A 79 -5.92 7.31 -1.68
C CYS A 79 -4.69 8.08 -1.18
N ASP A 80 -3.52 7.83 -1.78
CA ASP A 80 -2.26 8.46 -1.37
C ASP A 80 -2.23 9.97 -1.68
N ASN A 81 -3.03 10.44 -2.64
CA ASN A 81 -3.04 11.84 -3.11
C ASN A 81 -4.27 12.66 -2.66
N THR A 82 -5.18 12.07 -1.89
CA THR A 82 -6.43 12.73 -1.48
C THR A 82 -6.75 12.44 -0.01
N THR A 83 -7.59 13.26 0.61
CA THR A 83 -8.08 13.05 1.98
C THR A 83 -9.26 12.07 2.03
N MET A 84 -9.26 11.06 1.15
CA MET A 84 -10.36 10.11 1.03
C MET A 84 -10.33 9.04 2.12
N ILE A 85 -9.15 8.73 2.65
CA ILE A 85 -8.93 7.75 3.72
C ILE A 85 -8.75 8.48 5.03
N ASP A 86 -9.35 7.97 6.10
CA ASP A 86 -9.12 8.53 7.42
C ASP A 86 -7.71 8.27 7.95
N GLU A 87 -7.28 9.09 8.90
CA GLU A 87 -5.92 9.03 9.44
C GLU A 87 -5.62 7.67 10.09
N VAL A 88 -6.60 7.08 10.79
CA VAL A 88 -6.44 5.79 11.47
C VAL A 88 -6.12 4.68 10.47
N SER A 89 -6.86 4.63 9.37
CA SER A 89 -6.67 3.65 8.31
C SER A 89 -5.35 3.89 7.58
N VAL A 90 -4.96 5.16 7.33
CA VAL A 90 -3.64 5.48 6.78
C VAL A 90 -2.53 4.91 7.66
N GLN A 91 -2.57 5.17 8.97
CA GLN A 91 -1.57 4.69 9.92
C GLN A 91 -1.51 3.16 9.95
N GLU A 92 -2.66 2.48 9.91
CA GLU A 92 -2.70 1.01 9.85
C GLU A 92 -2.07 0.47 8.56
N GLY A 93 -2.39 1.10 7.42
CA GLY A 93 -1.79 0.75 6.12
C GLY A 93 -0.28 0.92 6.08
N LEU A 94 0.26 1.95 6.75
CA LEU A 94 1.70 2.23 6.80
C LEU A 94 2.49 1.16 7.58
N LYS A 95 1.88 0.47 8.54
CA LYS A 95 2.54 -0.61 9.30
C LYS A 95 3.04 -1.73 8.38
N HIS A 96 2.36 -1.96 7.26
CA HIS A 96 2.76 -2.99 6.29
C HIS A 96 4.01 -2.62 5.48
N LEU A 97 4.50 -1.37 5.57
CA LEU A 97 5.73 -0.91 4.91
C LEU A 97 6.98 -1.07 5.78
N GLN A 98 6.86 -1.61 6.99
CA GLN A 98 8.00 -1.79 7.91
C GLN A 98 9.24 -2.44 7.24
N PRO A 99 9.12 -3.48 6.40
CA PRO A 99 10.30 -4.09 5.76
C PRO A 99 11.11 -3.12 4.89
N LEU A 100 10.45 -2.13 4.28
CA LEU A 100 11.11 -1.08 3.49
C LEU A 100 11.83 -0.08 4.39
N LEU A 101 11.23 0.29 5.53
CA LEU A 101 11.84 1.16 6.52
C LEU A 101 13.11 0.51 7.11
N ASP A 102 13.04 -0.78 7.44
CA ASP A 102 14.17 -1.55 7.95
C ASP A 102 15.30 -1.65 6.92
N LEU A 103 14.94 -1.84 5.64
CA LEU A 103 15.90 -1.85 4.54
C LEU A 103 16.61 -0.51 4.39
N TRP A 104 15.88 0.60 4.51
CA TRP A 104 16.47 1.94 4.45
C TRP A 104 17.40 2.22 5.62
N GLU A 105 16.97 1.91 6.84
CA GLU A 105 17.80 2.08 8.03
C GLU A 105 19.10 1.26 7.92
N ARG A 106 19.00 0.02 7.46
CA ARG A 106 20.18 -0.82 7.20
C ARG A 106 21.07 -0.21 6.11
N GLY A 107 20.50 0.26 5.02
CA GLY A 107 21.24 0.92 3.94
C GLY A 107 21.95 2.20 4.39
N GLN A 108 21.36 2.97 5.31
CA GLN A 108 22.00 4.13 5.93
C GLN A 108 23.19 3.71 6.81
N LYS A 109 23.01 2.68 7.66
CA LYS A 109 24.08 2.12 8.50
C LYS A 109 25.24 1.55 7.69
N GLU A 110 24.95 0.92 6.55
CA GLU A 110 25.95 0.39 5.61
C GLU A 110 26.60 1.49 4.73
N GLY A 111 26.14 2.75 4.82
CA GLY A 111 26.65 3.87 4.01
C GLY A 111 26.25 3.82 2.53
N ILE A 112 25.29 2.97 2.17
CA ILE A 112 24.77 2.80 0.81
C ILE A 112 23.68 3.82 0.50
N ILE A 113 22.81 4.11 1.48
CA ILE A 113 21.74 5.09 1.39
C ILE A 113 22.17 6.34 2.16
N LYS A 114 21.87 7.52 1.60
CA LYS A 114 22.17 8.80 2.27
C LYS A 114 21.40 8.89 3.58
N ASP A 115 22.04 9.48 4.59
CA ASP A 115 21.40 9.74 5.86
C ASP A 115 20.42 10.91 5.76
N VAL A 116 19.20 10.61 5.30
CA VAL A 116 18.09 11.56 5.16
C VAL A 116 16.83 10.95 5.73
N SER A 117 15.83 11.79 5.99
CA SER A 117 14.56 11.34 6.55
C SER A 117 13.89 10.25 5.69
N PRO A 118 13.35 9.18 6.30
CA PRO A 118 12.56 8.17 5.60
C PRO A 118 11.38 8.75 4.80
N TYR A 119 10.82 9.90 5.23
CA TYR A 119 9.78 10.60 4.47
C TYR A 119 10.31 11.15 3.13
N ILE A 120 11.56 11.62 3.10
CA ILE A 120 12.22 12.05 1.86
C ILE A 120 12.50 10.82 1.00
N LEU A 121 13.02 9.74 1.58
CA LEU A 121 13.24 8.49 0.83
C LEU A 121 11.94 7.98 0.21
N TYR A 122 10.83 8.03 0.95
CA TYR A 122 9.51 7.62 0.46
C TYR A 122 8.97 8.52 -0.65
N ALA A 123 9.19 9.84 -0.57
CA ALA A 123 8.74 10.78 -1.60
C ALA A 123 9.45 10.58 -2.96
N TYR A 124 10.65 10.00 -2.96
CA TYR A 124 11.44 9.71 -4.16
C TYR A 124 11.53 8.21 -4.47
N ALA A 125 10.81 7.37 -3.72
CA ALA A 125 10.77 5.92 -3.93
C ALA A 125 10.01 5.61 -5.22
#